data_AF-A0A2G5VAH5-F1
#
_entry.id   AF-A0A2G5VAH5-F1
#
_cell.length_a   1.000
_cell.length_b   1.000
_cell.length_c   1.000
_cell.angle_alpha   90.00
_cell.angle_beta   90.00
_cell.angle_gamma   90.00
#
_symmetry.space_group_name_H-M   'P 1'
#
loop_
_entity.id
_entity.type
_entity.pdbx_description
1 polymer ?
#
loop_
_entity_poly.entity_id
_entity_poly.type
_entity_poly.pdbx_seq_one_letter_code
_entity_poly.pdbx_strand_id
1 'polypeptide(L)'
;MSPSENRSFTLRHEFQNIGKETPITYKQSDLGCDWLLRLQYDGTSIFLTLEVNRSESDWSMETKIECGPVTNQHKLFAISKTKNKIEFFRTNYTILKPFLVEDNLDVNLNIKILSIHPELRYLRNFDDDVAKESSDVLLIIGDQKFYVSKLFLASHSSYFKSLFLGNFEESKKSEIQLKDIDPINFQDFLELIYGESNVQGGTVDGILAIADYFDAKTAIRRCEEFLMRFSENSVRKKFALAIKYKMENLKDKCLLEIKNSDDVRGILPEISKYVEHSVYKDLLEKVLSFE
;
A
#
# COMPACT_ATOMS: atom_id res chain seq x y z
N MET A 1 -2.00 -4.40 -9.45
CA MET A 1 -1.36 -5.66 -9.90
C MET A 1 -2.36 -6.79 -9.73
N SER A 2 -2.39 -7.74 -10.66
CA SER A 2 -3.33 -8.86 -10.75
C SER A 2 -3.26 -9.82 -9.55
N PRO A 3 -4.35 -10.53 -9.23
CA PRO A 3 -4.47 -11.35 -8.02
C PRO A 3 -3.72 -12.70 -8.15
N SER A 4 -3.10 -13.09 -7.03
CA SER A 4 -2.71 -14.46 -6.66
C SER A 4 -1.80 -15.24 -7.63
N GLU A 5 -0.50 -14.93 -7.64
CA GLU A 5 0.50 -15.95 -7.95
C GLU A 5 0.99 -16.57 -6.62
N ASN A 6 0.60 -17.83 -6.38
CA ASN A 6 1.25 -18.66 -5.37
C ASN A 6 2.73 -18.82 -5.75
N ARG A 7 3.61 -18.06 -5.11
CA ARG A 7 5.06 -18.10 -5.35
C ARG A 7 5.72 -18.79 -4.16
N SER A 8 6.54 -19.80 -4.42
CA SER A 8 7.28 -20.52 -3.38
C SER A 8 8.75 -20.62 -3.74
N PHE A 9 9.61 -20.52 -2.75
CA PHE A 9 11.04 -20.71 -2.88
C PHE A 9 11.61 -21.36 -1.62
N THR A 10 12.84 -21.85 -1.71
CA THR A 10 13.54 -22.51 -0.61
C THR A 10 14.78 -21.68 -0.25
N LEU A 11 14.90 -21.35 1.04
CA LEU A 11 16.08 -20.72 1.62
C LEU A 11 16.84 -21.79 2.42
N ARG A 12 18.05 -22.13 1.98
CA ARG A 12 18.94 -23.06 2.67
C ARG A 12 20.19 -22.34 3.10
N HIS A 13 20.54 -22.46 4.38
CA HIS A 13 21.75 -21.87 4.92
C HIS A 13 22.34 -22.73 6.03
N GLU A 14 23.66 -22.90 6.00
CA GLU A 14 24.43 -23.50 7.06
C GLU A 14 25.07 -22.40 7.90
N PHE A 15 24.63 -22.27 9.14
CA PHE A 15 25.24 -21.37 10.11
C PHE A 15 26.46 -22.04 10.73
N GLN A 16 27.60 -21.37 10.67
CA GLN A 16 28.86 -21.89 11.21
C GLN A 16 29.14 -21.36 12.63
N ASN A 17 29.87 -22.14 13.43
CA ASN A 17 30.36 -21.73 14.76
C ASN A 17 29.26 -21.32 15.76
N ILE A 18 28.18 -22.09 15.83
CA ILE A 18 27.03 -21.80 16.71
C ILE A 18 27.49 -21.73 18.18
N GLY A 19 27.20 -20.59 18.83
CA GLY A 19 27.54 -20.32 20.23
C GLY A 19 28.88 -19.62 20.45
N LYS A 20 29.67 -19.37 19.40
CA LYS A 20 30.94 -18.62 19.46
C LYS A 20 30.83 -17.23 18.83
N GLU A 21 30.11 -17.11 17.72
CA GLU A 21 29.90 -15.84 17.01
C GLU A 21 28.41 -15.62 16.77
N THR A 22 27.81 -14.61 17.43
CA THR A 22 26.42 -14.21 17.22
C THR A 22 26.26 -12.70 17.41
N PRO A 23 25.35 -12.03 16.68
CA PRO A 23 24.37 -12.59 15.75
C PRO A 23 24.96 -12.90 14.36
N ILE A 24 24.60 -14.06 13.80
CA ILE A 24 24.92 -14.40 12.40
C ILE A 24 23.70 -14.03 11.54
N THR A 25 23.93 -13.30 10.45
CA THR A 25 22.87 -12.87 9.53
C THR A 25 23.17 -13.36 8.13
N TYR A 26 22.21 -14.05 7.53
CA TYR A 26 22.20 -14.46 6.14
C TYR A 26 21.12 -13.67 5.38
N LYS A 27 21.47 -13.15 4.21
CA LYS A 27 20.57 -12.39 3.35
C LYS A 27 20.40 -13.10 2.01
N GLN A 28 19.15 -13.26 1.58
CA GLN A 28 18.79 -13.72 0.24
C GLN A 28 17.72 -12.79 -0.34
N SER A 29 17.93 -12.28 -1.54
CA SER A 29 16.93 -11.50 -2.26
C SER A 29 16.17 -12.43 -3.21
N ASP A 30 14.86 -12.53 -3.03
CA ASP A 30 14.01 -13.38 -3.86
C ASP A 30 12.58 -12.82 -3.89
N LEU A 31 11.89 -13.01 -5.02
CA LEU A 31 10.50 -12.56 -5.24
C LEU A 31 10.27 -11.06 -4.99
N GLY A 32 11.30 -10.22 -5.15
CA GLY A 32 11.24 -8.78 -4.92
C GLY A 32 11.34 -8.37 -3.44
N CYS A 33 11.66 -9.31 -2.55
CA CYS A 33 11.88 -9.07 -1.13
C CYS A 33 13.33 -9.45 -0.73
N ASP A 34 13.85 -8.75 0.26
CA ASP A 34 15.08 -9.06 0.97
C ASP A 34 14.74 -9.89 2.22
N TRP A 35 15.11 -11.16 2.19
CA TRP A 35 14.91 -12.10 3.29
C TRP A 35 16.16 -12.16 4.14
N LEU A 36 16.06 -11.79 5.42
CA LEU A 36 17.15 -11.84 6.38
C LEU A 36 16.90 -12.92 7.42
N LEU A 37 17.63 -14.02 7.32
CA LEU A 37 17.65 -15.07 8.32
C LEU A 37 18.72 -14.74 9.37
N ARG A 38 18.31 -14.58 10.62
CA ARG A 38 19.18 -14.22 11.73
C ARG A 38 19.19 -15.32 12.78
N LEU A 39 20.38 -15.71 13.20
CA LEU A 39 20.61 -16.57 14.34
C LEU A 39 21.26 -15.77 15.46
N GLN A 40 20.61 -15.72 16.62
CA GLN A 40 21.09 -15.00 17.80
C GLN A 40 21.26 -15.96 18.98
N TYR A 41 22.25 -15.69 19.84
CA TYR A 41 22.46 -16.41 21.08
C TYR A 41 22.62 -15.40 22.22
N ASP A 42 21.79 -15.52 23.26
CA ASP A 42 21.83 -14.63 24.43
C ASP A 42 22.65 -15.19 25.59
N GLY A 43 23.38 -16.29 25.39
CA GLY A 43 24.09 -17.03 26.44
C GLY A 43 23.30 -18.21 27.03
N THR A 44 21.99 -18.29 26.78
CA THR A 44 21.14 -19.40 27.27
C THR A 44 20.26 -19.99 26.16
N SER A 45 19.71 -19.14 25.30
CA SER A 45 18.77 -19.48 24.24
C SER A 45 19.32 -19.08 22.88
N ILE A 46 19.00 -19.90 21.87
CA ILE A 46 19.18 -19.59 20.46
C ILE A 46 17.83 -19.16 19.87
N PHE A 47 17.88 -18.11 19.06
CA PHE A 47 16.75 -17.54 18.35
C PHE A 47 17.02 -17.60 16.85
N LEU A 48 16.11 -18.23 16.11
CA LEU A 48 16.10 -18.15 14.65
C LEU A 48 14.94 -17.24 14.22
N THR A 49 15.28 -16.14 13.56
CA THR A 49 14.33 -15.15 13.06
C THR A 49 14.48 -14.99 11.56
N LEU A 50 13.37 -14.96 10.82
CA LEU A 50 13.32 -14.44 9.45
C LEU A 50 12.65 -13.07 9.47
N GLU A 51 13.37 -12.09 8.98
CA GLU A 51 12.85 -10.77 8.68
C GLU A 51 12.72 -10.65 7.17
N VAL A 52 11.66 -10.01 6.72
CA VAL A 52 11.44 -9.74 5.31
C VAL A 52 11.33 -8.24 5.13
N ASN A 53 12.22 -7.72 4.30
CA ASN A 53 12.29 -6.31 3.95
C ASN A 53 11.92 -6.15 2.49
N ARG A 54 11.19 -5.09 2.18
CA ARG A 54 10.86 -4.70 0.82
C ARG A 54 11.11 -3.21 0.69
N SER A 55 11.44 -2.76 -0.52
CA SER A 55 11.67 -1.34 -0.80
C SER A 55 10.43 -0.48 -0.59
N GLU A 56 9.24 -1.07 -0.74
CA GLU A 56 7.95 -0.43 -0.46
C GLU A 56 7.73 -0.34 1.06
N SER A 57 7.24 0.82 1.53
CA SER A 57 6.71 0.98 2.89
C SER A 57 5.27 0.46 2.97
N ASP A 58 4.82 0.10 4.18
CA ASP A 58 3.41 -0.21 4.50
C ASP A 58 2.80 -1.37 3.69
N TRP A 59 3.33 -2.57 3.89
CA TRP A 59 2.81 -3.81 3.33
C TRP A 59 2.73 -4.91 4.40
N SER A 60 1.78 -5.81 4.23
CA SER A 60 1.67 -7.08 4.94
C SER A 60 1.76 -8.21 3.93
N MET A 61 2.29 -9.35 4.37
CA MET A 61 2.38 -10.54 3.54
C MET A 61 1.90 -11.73 4.34
N GLU A 62 0.99 -12.50 3.76
CA GLU A 62 0.65 -13.80 4.28
C GLU A 62 1.62 -14.83 3.70
N THR A 63 2.37 -15.49 4.58
CA THR A 63 3.32 -16.54 4.20
C THR A 63 3.03 -17.82 4.96
N LYS A 64 3.22 -18.96 4.30
CA LYS A 64 3.37 -20.26 4.97
C LYS A 64 4.83 -20.65 4.92
N ILE A 65 5.43 -20.88 6.08
CA ILE A 65 6.84 -21.28 6.17
C ILE A 65 6.94 -22.64 6.85
N GLU A 66 7.68 -23.57 6.25
CA GLU A 66 8.03 -24.87 6.83
C GLU A 66 9.55 -24.90 7.09
N CYS A 67 9.95 -25.10 8.35
CA CYS A 67 11.35 -25.12 8.78
C CYS A 67 11.74 -26.49 9.36
N GLY A 68 12.97 -26.93 9.11
CA GLY A 68 13.52 -28.13 9.74
C GLY A 68 15.02 -28.33 9.49
N PRO A 69 15.72 -29.08 10.37
CA PRO A 69 17.09 -29.51 10.11
C PRO A 69 17.12 -30.45 8.90
N VAL A 70 18.10 -30.28 8.00
CA VAL A 70 18.20 -31.07 6.76
C VAL A 70 18.37 -32.57 7.04
N THR A 71 18.95 -32.91 8.18
CA THR A 71 19.36 -34.28 8.54
C THR A 71 18.28 -35.10 9.26
N ASN A 72 17.18 -34.51 9.75
CA ASN A 72 16.13 -35.22 10.49
C ASN A 72 14.73 -34.92 9.94
N GLN A 73 13.92 -35.96 9.73
CA GLN A 73 12.54 -35.91 9.17
C GLN A 73 11.50 -35.15 10.04
N HIS A 74 11.92 -34.42 11.08
CA HIS A 74 11.03 -33.69 11.97
C HIS A 74 10.81 -32.27 11.43
N LYS A 75 9.65 -32.06 10.79
CA LYS A 75 9.16 -30.74 10.38
C LYS A 75 8.74 -29.95 11.62
N LEU A 76 9.41 -28.85 11.89
CA LEU A 76 9.11 -27.97 13.02
C LEU A 76 8.32 -26.77 12.50
N PHE A 77 6.99 -26.90 12.60
CA PHE A 77 5.99 -25.83 12.56
C PHE A 77 5.63 -25.20 11.20
N ALA A 78 4.36 -24.82 11.07
CA ALA A 78 3.81 -23.97 10.03
C ALA A 78 3.34 -22.67 10.69
N ILE A 79 3.90 -21.53 10.27
CA ILE A 79 3.52 -20.21 10.78
C ILE A 79 2.89 -19.43 9.62
N SER A 80 1.67 -18.91 9.83
CA SER A 80 1.07 -17.84 9.03
C SER A 80 1.07 -16.56 9.87
N LYS A 81 1.65 -15.48 9.36
CA LYS A 81 1.70 -14.18 10.06
C LYS A 81 1.78 -13.02 9.08
N THR A 82 1.16 -11.90 9.46
CA THR A 82 0.96 -10.67 8.71
C THR A 82 2.02 -9.57 8.94
N LYS A 83 3.08 -9.82 9.72
CA LYS A 83 4.10 -8.81 10.10
C LYS A 83 5.48 -9.10 9.51
N ASN A 84 6.26 -8.06 9.21
CA ASN A 84 7.58 -8.08 8.54
C ASN A 84 8.71 -8.84 9.27
N LYS A 85 8.43 -9.38 10.48
CA LYS A 85 9.37 -10.16 11.28
C LYS A 85 8.69 -11.40 11.84
N ILE A 86 9.25 -12.57 11.53
CA ILE A 86 8.80 -13.89 11.98
C ILE A 86 9.90 -14.52 12.81
N GLU A 87 9.59 -14.84 14.06
CA GLU A 87 10.44 -15.67 14.91
C GLU A 87 9.97 -17.12 14.78
N PHE A 88 10.85 -18.04 14.38
CA PHE A 88 10.48 -19.44 14.13
C PHE A 88 10.45 -20.27 15.40
N PHE A 89 11.52 -20.16 16.17
CA PHE A 89 11.67 -20.88 17.42
C PHE A 89 12.69 -20.18 18.31
N ARG A 90 12.43 -20.32 19.61
CA ARG A 90 13.35 -20.02 20.69
C ARG A 90 13.62 -21.34 21.41
N THR A 91 14.87 -21.79 21.41
CA THR A 91 15.24 -23.05 22.07
C THR A 91 16.53 -22.90 22.84
N ASN A 92 16.74 -23.73 23.87
CA ASN A 92 17.98 -23.75 24.61
C ASN A 92 19.09 -24.42 23.76
N TYR A 93 20.33 -23.94 23.87
CA TYR A 93 21.48 -24.55 23.18
C TYR A 93 21.58 -26.07 23.41
N THR A 94 21.30 -26.52 24.62
CA THR A 94 21.33 -27.94 25.00
C THR A 94 20.37 -28.80 24.17
N ILE A 95 19.22 -28.24 23.78
CA ILE A 95 18.22 -28.91 22.95
C ILE A 95 18.64 -28.90 21.48
N LEU A 96 19.34 -27.85 21.03
CA LEU A 96 19.85 -27.73 19.66
C LEU A 96 21.09 -28.60 19.41
N LYS A 97 21.91 -28.82 20.43
CA LYS A 97 23.20 -29.52 20.34
C LYS A 97 23.17 -30.84 19.56
N PRO A 98 22.17 -31.73 19.71
CA PRO A 98 22.09 -32.98 18.94
C PRO A 98 21.92 -32.79 17.43
N PHE A 99 21.50 -31.61 16.98
CA PHE A 99 21.27 -31.27 15.58
C PHE A 99 22.46 -30.54 14.94
N LEU A 100 23.52 -30.25 15.71
CA LEU A 100 24.73 -29.61 15.20
C LEU A 100 25.70 -30.66 14.64
N VAL A 101 26.33 -30.34 13.51
CA VAL A 101 27.43 -31.13 12.92
C VAL A 101 28.66 -30.24 12.92
N GLU A 102 29.70 -30.61 13.67
CA GLU A 102 30.93 -29.80 13.81
C GLU A 102 30.66 -28.34 14.24
N ASP A 103 29.76 -28.13 15.20
CA ASP A 103 29.28 -26.81 15.66
C ASP A 103 28.50 -26.00 14.59
N ASN A 104 28.15 -26.60 13.46
CA ASN A 104 27.37 -25.98 12.40
C ASN A 104 25.90 -26.43 12.43
N LEU A 105 24.99 -25.54 12.01
CA LEU A 105 23.56 -25.81 11.90
C LEU A 105 23.08 -25.61 10.46
N ASP A 106 22.72 -26.70 9.78
CA ASP A 106 22.06 -26.65 8.46
C ASP A 106 20.55 -26.45 8.64
N VAL A 107 20.04 -25.32 8.16
CA VAL A 107 18.64 -24.94 8.23
C VAL A 107 18.06 -24.85 6.83
N ASN A 108 16.91 -25.50 6.65
CA ASN A 108 16.11 -25.40 5.43
C ASN A 108 14.73 -24.79 5.72
N LEU A 109 14.41 -23.71 4.99
CA LEU A 109 13.13 -23.02 5.06
C LEU A 109 12.44 -23.09 3.70
N ASN A 110 11.28 -23.74 3.65
CA ASN A 110 10.39 -23.68 2.50
C ASN A 110 9.38 -22.56 2.72
N ILE A 111 9.46 -21.51 1.91
CA ILE A 111 8.65 -20.31 2.04
C ILE A 111 7.65 -20.28 0.90
N LYS A 112 6.35 -20.20 1.23
CA LYS A 112 5.26 -20.01 0.28
C LYS A 112 4.56 -18.70 0.57
N ILE A 113 4.57 -17.77 -0.38
CA ILE A 113 3.80 -16.53 -0.31
C ILE A 113 2.37 -16.86 -0.73
N LEU A 114 1.42 -16.63 0.18
CA LEU A 114 -0.01 -16.83 -0.06
C LEU A 114 -0.62 -15.55 -0.64
N SER A 115 -0.29 -14.40 -0.06
CA SER A 115 -0.72 -13.09 -0.56
C SER A 115 0.20 -11.96 -0.07
N ILE A 116 0.20 -10.84 -0.78
CA ILE A 116 0.83 -9.59 -0.35
C ILE A 116 -0.22 -8.49 -0.48
N HIS A 117 -0.40 -7.73 0.59
CA HIS A 117 -1.33 -6.61 0.67
C HIS A 117 -0.58 -5.36 1.13
N PRO A 118 -0.95 -4.16 0.70
CA PRO A 118 -0.61 -2.95 1.45
C PRO A 118 -1.10 -3.12 2.90
N GLU A 119 -0.32 -2.77 3.91
CA GLU A 119 -0.85 -2.66 5.28
C GLU A 119 -1.83 -1.49 5.25
N LEU A 120 -3.12 -1.80 5.40
CA LEU A 120 -4.18 -0.80 5.57
C LEU A 120 -3.99 -0.15 6.95
N ARG A 121 -3.14 0.88 7.02
CA ARG A 121 -3.04 1.71 8.21
C ARG A 121 -4.10 2.80 8.13
N TYR A 122 -5.30 2.47 8.61
CA TYR A 122 -6.32 3.49 8.85
C TYR A 122 -5.76 4.49 9.88
N LEU A 123 -5.50 5.71 9.43
CA LEU A 123 -5.08 6.82 10.29
C LEU A 123 -6.24 7.25 11.19
N ARG A 124 -7.48 7.02 10.76
CA ARG A 124 -8.68 7.36 11.52
C ARG A 124 -9.69 6.22 11.55
N ASN A 125 -10.24 5.94 12.73
CA ASN A 125 -11.37 5.02 12.85
C ASN A 125 -12.70 5.79 12.71
N PHE A 126 -13.57 5.37 11.81
CA PHE A 126 -14.90 5.94 11.61
C PHE A 126 -16.03 5.08 12.19
N ASP A 127 -15.72 4.02 12.96
CA ASP A 127 -16.70 3.12 13.62
C ASP A 127 -16.38 2.87 15.11
N ASP A 128 -15.64 3.77 15.76
CA ASP A 128 -15.50 3.76 17.22
C ASP A 128 -16.62 4.57 17.91
N ASP A 129 -16.65 4.53 19.24
CA ASP A 129 -17.69 5.20 20.03
C ASP A 129 -17.63 6.73 19.85
N VAL A 130 -16.43 7.29 19.67
CA VAL A 130 -16.24 8.73 19.45
C VAL A 130 -16.81 9.15 18.10
N ALA A 131 -16.57 8.37 17.03
CA ALA A 131 -17.15 8.62 15.71
C ALA A 131 -18.67 8.52 15.76
N LYS A 132 -19.23 7.55 16.47
CA LYS A 132 -20.69 7.38 16.65
C LYS A 132 -21.33 8.57 17.35
N GLU A 133 -20.72 9.08 18.41
CA GLU A 133 -21.24 10.22 19.18
C GLU A 133 -21.13 11.56 18.45
N SER A 134 -20.15 11.69 17.55
CA SER A 134 -19.85 12.94 16.82
C SER A 134 -20.42 13.00 15.40
N SER A 135 -21.27 12.04 15.03
CA SER A 135 -21.82 11.88 13.67
C SER A 135 -23.33 11.90 13.64
N ASP A 136 -23.89 12.34 12.51
CA ASP A 136 -25.34 12.44 12.27
C ASP A 136 -25.80 11.54 11.10
N VAL A 137 -24.88 10.76 10.51
CA VAL A 137 -25.17 9.75 9.51
C VAL A 137 -24.17 8.59 9.54
N LEU A 138 -24.68 7.38 9.28
CA LEU A 138 -23.91 6.19 8.98
C LEU A 138 -23.92 5.95 7.46
N LEU A 139 -22.75 5.94 6.83
CA LEU A 139 -22.57 5.46 5.47
C LEU A 139 -22.08 4.02 5.49
N ILE A 140 -22.74 3.15 4.71
CA ILE A 140 -22.35 1.75 4.55
C ILE A 140 -21.80 1.57 3.14
N ILE A 141 -20.54 1.14 3.04
CA ILE A 141 -19.86 0.89 1.77
C ILE A 141 -19.23 -0.50 1.83
N GLY A 142 -19.73 -1.42 0.99
CA GLY A 142 -19.40 -2.83 1.13
C GLY A 142 -19.85 -3.37 2.49
N ASP A 143 -18.91 -3.90 3.25
CA ASP A 143 -19.07 -4.39 4.63
C ASP A 143 -18.59 -3.39 5.69
N GLN A 144 -18.10 -2.21 5.28
CA GLN A 144 -17.55 -1.20 6.18
C GLN A 144 -18.58 -0.11 6.54
N LYS A 145 -18.43 0.40 7.76
CA LYS A 145 -19.27 1.43 8.36
C LYS A 145 -18.48 2.71 8.58
N PHE A 146 -19.05 3.83 8.15
CA PHE A 146 -18.46 5.15 8.30
C PHE A 146 -19.46 6.08 8.98
N TYR A 147 -19.26 6.33 10.27
CA TYR A 147 -19.97 7.36 11.01
C TYR A 147 -19.32 8.71 10.70
N VAL A 148 -20.08 9.60 10.06
CA VAL A 148 -19.61 10.89 9.55
C VAL A 148 -20.64 11.99 9.76
N SER A 149 -20.23 13.24 9.55
CA SER A 149 -21.13 14.41 9.60
C SER A 149 -21.63 14.80 8.21
N LYS A 150 -22.96 14.88 8.04
CA LYS A 150 -23.65 15.33 6.83
C LYS A 150 -23.18 16.71 6.40
N LEU A 151 -23.18 17.68 7.33
CA LEU A 151 -22.78 19.05 7.04
C LEU A 151 -21.30 19.13 6.67
N PHE A 152 -20.45 18.35 7.33
CA PHE A 152 -19.02 18.29 7.00
C PHE A 152 -18.83 17.78 5.57
N LEU A 153 -19.38 16.61 5.22
CA LEU A 153 -19.27 16.07 3.87
C LEU A 153 -19.89 16.99 2.80
N ALA A 154 -21.04 17.59 3.09
CA ALA A 154 -21.70 18.54 2.19
C ALA A 154 -20.86 19.80 1.94
N SER A 155 -20.04 20.22 2.90
CA SER A 155 -19.12 21.35 2.71
C SER A 155 -17.94 21.02 1.80
N HIS A 156 -17.57 19.73 1.71
CA HIS A 156 -16.43 19.25 0.93
C HIS A 156 -16.81 18.66 -0.44
N SER A 157 -18.08 18.32 -0.67
CA SER A 157 -18.57 17.61 -1.84
C SER A 157 -19.97 18.08 -2.26
N SER A 158 -20.12 18.45 -3.53
CA SER A 158 -21.43 18.85 -4.06
C SER A 158 -22.41 17.67 -4.19
N TYR A 159 -21.88 16.46 -4.40
CA TYR A 159 -22.66 15.22 -4.35
C TYR A 159 -23.29 15.04 -2.96
N PHE A 160 -22.48 15.08 -1.90
CA PHE A 160 -22.99 14.92 -0.54
C PHE A 160 -23.88 16.08 -0.11
N LYS A 161 -23.62 17.29 -0.60
CA LYS A 161 -24.54 18.42 -0.42
C LYS A 161 -25.91 18.11 -1.00
N SER A 162 -25.96 17.61 -2.24
CA SER A 162 -27.21 17.21 -2.89
C SER A 162 -27.88 16.06 -2.14
N LEU A 163 -27.12 15.04 -1.72
CA LEU A 163 -27.64 13.86 -1.03
C LEU A 163 -28.25 14.19 0.34
N PHE A 164 -27.56 15.01 1.14
CA PHE A 164 -27.95 15.27 2.53
C PHE A 164 -28.79 16.52 2.75
N LEU A 165 -28.62 17.55 1.91
CA LEU A 165 -29.31 18.83 2.04
C LEU A 165 -30.31 19.07 0.91
N GLY A 166 -30.44 18.14 -0.03
CA GLY A 166 -31.45 18.15 -1.07
C GLY A 166 -32.79 17.55 -0.61
N ASN A 167 -33.74 17.52 -1.54
CA ASN A 167 -35.10 17.05 -1.31
C ASN A 167 -35.29 15.55 -1.62
N PHE A 168 -34.23 14.76 -1.49
CA PHE A 168 -34.27 13.31 -1.72
C PHE A 168 -34.72 12.55 -0.47
N GLU A 169 -35.24 11.34 -0.61
CA GLU A 169 -35.64 10.53 0.56
C GLU A 169 -34.43 10.13 1.42
N GLU A 170 -33.25 10.02 0.81
CA GLU A 170 -31.98 9.77 1.48
C GLU A 170 -31.63 10.86 2.49
N SER A 171 -32.01 12.13 2.27
CA SER A 171 -31.66 13.23 3.19
C SER A 171 -32.26 13.03 4.58
N LYS A 172 -33.40 12.32 4.67
CA LYS A 172 -34.11 11.99 5.90
C LYS A 172 -33.56 10.76 6.62
N LYS A 173 -32.69 9.96 5.98
CA LYS A 173 -32.16 8.72 6.56
C LYS A 173 -30.96 9.02 7.47
N SER A 174 -30.83 8.22 8.54
CA SER A 174 -29.64 8.17 9.41
C SER A 174 -28.64 7.10 8.96
N GLU A 175 -29.05 6.19 8.07
CA GLU A 175 -28.22 5.14 7.50
C GLU A 175 -28.41 5.12 5.97
N ILE A 176 -27.31 5.19 5.22
CA ILE A 176 -27.32 5.25 3.77
C ILE A 176 -26.27 4.28 3.22
N GLN A 177 -26.71 3.38 2.35
CA GLN A 177 -25.82 2.48 1.64
C GLN A 177 -25.35 3.12 0.32
N LEU A 178 -24.04 3.22 0.13
CA LEU A 178 -23.44 3.63 -1.13
C LEU A 178 -22.85 2.39 -1.82
N LYS A 179 -23.23 2.20 -3.09
CA LYS A 179 -22.83 1.03 -3.89
C LYS A 179 -21.74 1.43 -4.89
N ASP A 180 -21.04 0.41 -5.40
CA ASP A 180 -20.04 0.56 -6.46
C ASP A 180 -18.86 1.48 -6.09
N ILE A 181 -18.53 1.52 -4.80
CA ILE A 181 -17.41 2.27 -4.24
C ILE A 181 -16.48 1.30 -3.52
N ASP A 182 -15.19 1.45 -3.78
CA ASP A 182 -14.16 0.72 -3.04
C ASP A 182 -14.03 1.31 -1.62
N PRO A 183 -14.26 0.52 -0.56
CA PRO A 183 -14.27 1.02 0.81
C PRO A 183 -12.90 1.52 1.28
N ILE A 184 -11.80 0.97 0.74
CA ILE A 184 -10.44 1.39 1.08
C ILE A 184 -10.17 2.78 0.50
N ASN A 185 -10.49 2.99 -0.77
CA ASN A 185 -10.34 4.31 -1.40
C ASN A 185 -11.25 5.36 -0.74
N PHE A 186 -12.44 4.95 -0.26
CA PHE A 186 -13.33 5.85 0.48
C PHE A 186 -12.79 6.22 1.86
N GLN A 187 -12.24 5.25 2.60
CA GLN A 187 -11.52 5.50 3.85
C GLN A 187 -10.40 6.51 3.62
N ASP A 188 -9.57 6.31 2.60
CA ASP A 188 -8.50 7.23 2.26
C ASP A 188 -9.04 8.63 1.92
N PHE A 189 -10.09 8.71 1.13
CA PHE A 189 -10.73 9.99 0.82
C PHE A 189 -11.22 10.70 2.09
N LEU A 190 -11.85 9.98 3.02
CA LEU A 190 -12.34 10.56 4.28
C LEU A 190 -11.20 11.05 5.15
N GLU A 191 -10.18 10.22 5.39
CA GLU A 191 -9.00 10.61 6.16
C GLU A 191 -8.38 11.90 5.62
N LEU A 192 -8.27 12.00 4.28
CA LEU A 192 -7.77 13.20 3.64
C LEU A 192 -8.62 14.42 4.02
N ILE A 193 -9.94 14.40 3.78
CA ILE A 193 -10.77 15.58 4.01
C ILE A 193 -10.89 15.93 5.50
N TYR A 194 -10.72 14.97 6.40
CA TYR A 194 -10.68 15.17 7.85
C TYR A 194 -9.33 15.66 8.39
N GLY A 195 -8.33 15.84 7.52
CA GLY A 195 -7.07 16.52 7.85
C GLY A 195 -5.87 15.59 7.99
N GLU A 196 -6.06 14.28 7.85
CA GLU A 196 -4.94 13.35 7.85
C GLU A 196 -4.06 13.51 6.59
N SER A 197 -2.84 13.00 6.67
CA SER A 197 -1.83 13.08 5.60
C SER A 197 -1.61 11.73 4.95
N ASN A 198 -2.67 11.18 4.35
CA ASN A 198 -2.66 9.85 3.74
C ASN A 198 -2.47 9.84 2.22
N VAL A 199 -2.32 11.01 1.58
CA VAL A 199 -2.05 11.09 0.14
C VAL A 199 -0.60 10.73 -0.12
N GLN A 200 -0.39 9.60 -0.77
CA GLN A 200 0.91 9.08 -1.14
C GLN A 200 0.85 8.36 -2.50
N GLY A 201 1.99 7.89 -3.02
CA GLY A 201 2.06 7.26 -4.34
C GLY A 201 1.10 6.07 -4.54
N GLY A 202 0.80 5.33 -3.46
CA GLY A 202 -0.11 4.18 -3.49
C GLY A 202 -1.60 4.52 -3.33
N THR A 203 -1.95 5.68 -2.75
CA THR A 203 -3.34 6.04 -2.41
C THR A 203 -3.90 7.13 -3.33
N VAL A 204 -3.04 7.96 -3.92
CA VAL A 204 -3.44 9.14 -4.71
C VAL A 204 -4.40 8.80 -5.85
N ASP A 205 -4.17 7.71 -6.59
CA ASP A 205 -5.03 7.30 -7.70
C ASP A 205 -6.47 6.97 -7.22
N GLY A 206 -6.59 6.30 -6.07
CA GLY A 206 -7.86 5.92 -5.46
C GLY A 206 -8.62 7.11 -4.88
N ILE A 207 -7.91 7.96 -4.12
CA ILE A 207 -8.49 9.21 -3.58
C ILE A 207 -9.01 10.08 -4.72
N LEU A 208 -8.26 10.22 -5.82
CA LEU A 208 -8.68 11.01 -6.97
C LEU A 208 -9.94 10.47 -7.63
N ALA A 209 -10.05 9.14 -7.78
CA ALA A 209 -11.24 8.52 -8.35
C ALA A 209 -12.49 8.80 -7.49
N ILE A 210 -12.36 8.69 -6.16
CA ILE A 210 -13.45 8.99 -5.21
C ILE A 210 -13.79 10.48 -5.19
N ALA A 211 -12.77 11.34 -5.19
CA ALA A 211 -12.95 12.79 -5.17
C ALA A 211 -13.62 13.30 -6.44
N ASP A 212 -13.29 12.74 -7.60
CA ASP A 212 -13.96 13.05 -8.87
C ASP A 212 -15.42 12.57 -8.85
N TYR A 213 -15.65 11.32 -8.43
CA TYR A 213 -17.00 10.74 -8.34
C TYR A 213 -17.95 11.56 -7.44
N PHE A 214 -17.43 12.04 -6.31
CA PHE A 214 -18.22 12.85 -5.36
C PHE A 214 -18.12 14.36 -5.59
N ASP A 215 -17.46 14.83 -6.65
CA ASP A 215 -17.20 16.26 -6.90
C ASP A 215 -16.65 16.98 -5.66
N ALA A 216 -15.55 16.46 -5.12
CA ALA A 216 -14.87 16.92 -3.92
C ALA A 216 -13.59 17.69 -4.26
N LYS A 217 -13.76 18.94 -4.72
CA LYS A 217 -12.67 19.79 -5.24
C LYS A 217 -11.51 20.00 -4.27
N THR A 218 -11.76 20.02 -2.96
CA THR A 218 -10.69 20.17 -1.96
C THR A 218 -9.77 18.94 -1.92
N ALA A 219 -10.32 17.73 -2.08
CA ALA A 219 -9.50 16.51 -2.17
C ALA A 219 -8.67 16.48 -3.45
N ILE A 220 -9.25 16.87 -4.59
CA ILE A 220 -8.52 17.03 -5.87
C ILE A 220 -7.35 18.00 -5.71
N ARG A 221 -7.56 19.19 -5.14
CA ARG A 221 -6.49 20.18 -4.93
C ARG A 221 -5.36 19.66 -4.02
N ARG A 222 -5.69 18.94 -2.94
CA ARG A 222 -4.67 18.37 -2.04
C ARG A 222 -3.87 17.26 -2.74
N CYS A 223 -4.52 16.45 -3.57
CA CYS A 223 -3.82 15.47 -4.40
C CYS A 223 -2.95 16.14 -5.47
N GLU A 224 -3.43 17.22 -6.09
CA GLU A 224 -2.65 18.03 -7.05
C GLU A 224 -1.38 18.57 -6.38
N GLU A 225 -1.50 19.16 -5.19
CA GLU A 225 -0.35 19.66 -4.43
C GLU A 225 0.67 18.56 -4.11
N PHE A 226 0.19 17.38 -3.69
CA PHE A 226 1.06 16.22 -3.47
C PHE A 226 1.79 15.80 -4.74
N LEU A 227 1.08 15.65 -5.86
CA LEU A 227 1.65 15.28 -7.16
C LEU A 227 2.69 16.29 -7.64
N MET A 228 2.49 17.57 -7.34
CA MET A 228 3.44 18.62 -7.68
C MET A 228 4.67 18.61 -6.79
N ARG A 229 4.55 18.40 -5.47
CA ARG A 229 5.63 18.69 -4.51
C ARG A 229 6.37 17.46 -4.00
N PHE A 230 5.68 16.35 -3.82
CA PHE A 230 6.18 15.20 -3.05
C PHE A 230 6.20 13.90 -3.84
N SER A 231 5.44 13.81 -4.94
CA SER A 231 5.34 12.57 -5.70
C SER A 231 6.58 12.28 -6.55
N GLU A 232 7.06 11.03 -6.46
CA GLU A 232 8.10 10.47 -7.33
C GLU A 232 7.52 9.91 -8.65
N ASN A 233 6.21 10.09 -8.90
CA ASN A 233 5.57 9.63 -10.14
C ASN A 233 6.24 10.28 -11.36
N SER A 234 6.34 9.50 -12.44
CA SER A 234 6.85 10.00 -13.72
C SER A 234 6.02 11.17 -14.25
N VAL A 235 6.65 12.05 -15.03
CA VAL A 235 5.96 13.17 -15.72
C VAL A 235 4.76 12.65 -16.53
N ARG A 236 4.88 11.45 -17.12
CA ARG A 236 3.82 10.81 -17.89
C ARG A 236 2.58 10.53 -17.05
N LYS A 237 2.76 9.82 -15.93
CA LYS A 237 1.67 9.51 -15.00
C LYS A 237 1.06 10.79 -14.41
N LYS A 238 1.89 11.75 -13.98
CA LYS A 238 1.43 13.04 -13.45
C LYS A 238 0.60 13.81 -14.47
N PHE A 239 1.06 13.90 -15.72
CA PHE A 239 0.32 14.56 -16.80
C PHE A 239 -0.99 13.83 -17.09
N ALA A 240 -1.00 12.50 -17.14
CA ALA A 240 -2.22 11.74 -17.38
C ALA A 240 -3.28 11.94 -16.28
N LEU A 241 -2.86 11.94 -15.01
CA LEU A 241 -3.72 12.28 -13.88
C LEU A 241 -4.22 13.72 -13.97
N ALA A 242 -3.35 14.66 -14.37
CA ALA A 242 -3.73 16.06 -14.50
C ALA A 242 -4.83 16.27 -15.53
N ILE A 243 -4.74 15.61 -16.69
CA ILE A 243 -5.78 15.69 -17.73
C ILE A 243 -7.06 15.00 -17.25
N LYS A 244 -6.96 13.77 -16.74
CA LYS A 244 -8.12 12.99 -16.31
C LYS A 244 -8.96 13.72 -15.26
N TYR A 245 -8.31 14.36 -14.30
CA TYR A 245 -8.96 15.01 -13.16
C TYR A 245 -8.93 16.55 -13.22
N LYS A 246 -8.63 17.13 -14.39
CA LYS A 246 -8.69 18.57 -14.68
C LYS A 246 -7.88 19.44 -13.70
N MET A 247 -6.63 19.05 -13.46
CA MET A 247 -5.67 19.71 -12.59
C MET A 247 -4.74 20.63 -13.40
N GLU A 248 -5.15 21.88 -13.60
CA GLU A 248 -4.43 22.82 -14.46
C GLU A 248 -3.01 23.14 -13.96
N ASN A 249 -2.78 23.27 -12.65
CA ASN A 249 -1.45 23.61 -12.13
C ASN A 249 -0.48 22.45 -12.33
N LEU A 250 -0.94 21.22 -12.15
CA LEU A 250 -0.12 20.02 -12.40
C LEU A 250 0.12 19.83 -13.90
N LYS A 251 -0.88 20.10 -14.75
CA LYS A 251 -0.74 20.05 -16.22
C LYS A 251 0.36 21.01 -16.67
N ASP A 252 0.27 22.28 -16.28
CA ASP A 252 1.22 23.32 -16.67
C ASP A 252 2.64 23.00 -16.17
N LYS A 253 2.76 22.53 -14.92
CA LYS A 253 4.04 22.07 -14.39
C LYS A 253 4.64 20.92 -15.20
N CYS A 254 3.82 19.94 -15.56
CA CYS A 254 4.27 18.80 -16.37
C CYS A 254 4.67 19.25 -17.79
N LEU A 255 3.96 20.21 -18.42
CA LEU A 255 4.35 20.78 -19.71
C LEU A 255 5.74 21.43 -19.65
N LEU A 256 6.11 22.06 -18.54
CA LEU A 256 7.46 22.61 -18.35
C LEU A 256 8.53 21.51 -18.20
N GLU A 257 8.17 20.37 -17.60
CA GLU A 257 9.07 19.22 -17.38
C GLU A 257 9.31 18.38 -18.64
N ILE A 258 8.40 18.39 -19.62
CA ILE A 258 8.56 17.72 -20.92
C ILE A 258 9.66 18.41 -21.73
N LYS A 259 10.67 17.65 -22.18
CA LYS A 259 11.85 18.22 -22.86
C LYS A 259 12.02 17.80 -24.31
N ASN A 260 11.39 16.71 -24.74
CA ASN A 260 11.59 16.18 -26.09
C ASN A 260 10.35 15.45 -26.62
N SER A 261 10.39 15.08 -27.91
CA SER A 261 9.30 14.38 -28.58
C SER A 261 9.03 12.98 -28.03
N ASP A 262 10.02 12.31 -27.43
CA ASP A 262 9.85 10.98 -26.87
C ASP A 262 9.03 11.00 -25.57
N ASP A 263 9.16 12.06 -24.78
CA ASP A 263 8.29 12.32 -23.63
C ASP A 263 6.82 12.41 -24.07
N VAL A 264 6.55 13.20 -25.12
CA VAL A 264 5.21 13.38 -25.68
C VAL A 264 4.65 12.06 -26.23
N ARG A 265 5.45 11.31 -26.99
CA ARG A 265 5.06 9.96 -27.48
C ARG A 265 4.70 9.02 -26.35
N GLY A 266 5.40 9.08 -25.22
CA GLY A 266 5.11 8.28 -24.04
C GLY A 266 3.84 8.68 -23.31
N ILE A 267 3.42 9.95 -23.41
CA ILE A 267 2.21 10.48 -22.76
C ILE A 267 0.95 10.12 -23.54
N LEU A 268 1.00 10.23 -24.88
CA LEU A 268 -0.17 10.07 -25.75
C LEU A 268 -1.03 8.81 -25.47
N PRO A 269 -0.44 7.62 -25.24
CA PRO A 269 -1.22 6.42 -24.92
C PRO A 269 -2.04 6.56 -23.62
N GLU A 270 -1.46 7.17 -22.57
CA GLU A 270 -2.10 7.28 -21.26
C GLU A 270 -3.26 8.27 -21.25
N ILE A 271 -3.17 9.32 -22.07
CA ILE A 271 -4.17 10.38 -22.12
C ILE A 271 -5.27 10.13 -23.17
N SER A 272 -5.07 9.21 -24.10
CA SER A 272 -5.98 8.95 -25.24
C SER A 272 -7.46 8.78 -24.91
N LYS A 273 -7.79 8.35 -23.68
CA LYS A 273 -9.18 8.16 -23.20
C LYS A 273 -9.82 9.41 -22.59
N TYR A 274 -9.04 10.43 -22.29
CA TYR A 274 -9.43 11.57 -21.44
C TYR A 274 -9.17 12.93 -22.11
N VAL A 275 -8.73 12.94 -23.37
CA VAL A 275 -8.21 14.16 -24.02
C VAL A 275 -9.31 14.96 -24.71
N GLU A 276 -9.39 16.22 -24.31
CA GLU A 276 -10.08 17.28 -25.05
C GLU A 276 -9.15 17.88 -26.12
N HIS A 277 -9.72 18.49 -27.18
CA HIS A 277 -8.93 19.09 -28.27
C HIS A 277 -7.88 20.12 -27.81
N SER A 278 -8.14 20.81 -26.69
CA SER A 278 -7.22 21.77 -26.07
C SER A 278 -5.88 21.13 -25.68
N VAL A 279 -5.89 19.90 -25.16
CA VAL A 279 -4.66 19.23 -24.70
C VAL A 279 -3.77 18.82 -25.88
N TYR A 280 -4.36 18.43 -27.02
CA TYR A 280 -3.58 18.18 -28.24
C TYR A 280 -2.91 19.45 -28.76
N LYS A 281 -3.58 20.60 -28.65
CA LYS A 281 -3.01 21.89 -29.00
C LYS A 281 -1.82 22.21 -28.09
N ASP A 282 -1.99 22.11 -26.78
CA ASP A 282 -0.92 22.37 -25.79
C ASP A 282 0.31 21.47 -26.05
N LEU A 283 0.09 20.18 -26.33
CA LEU A 283 1.17 19.25 -26.67
C LEU A 283 1.82 19.53 -28.01
N LEU A 284 1.05 19.93 -29.04
CA LEU A 284 1.60 20.30 -30.34
C LEU A 284 2.47 21.54 -30.24
N GLU A 285 1.99 22.59 -29.55
CA GLU A 285 2.77 23.80 -29.28
C GLU A 285 4.05 23.48 -28.51
N LYS A 286 3.97 22.55 -27.55
CA LYS A 286 5.14 22.06 -26.84
C LYS A 286 6.12 21.32 -27.77
N VAL A 287 5.65 20.46 -28.67
CA VAL A 287 6.51 19.76 -29.64
C VAL A 287 7.21 20.74 -30.58
N LEU A 288 6.50 21.76 -31.06
CA LEU A 288 7.04 22.80 -31.94
C LEU A 288 8.06 23.70 -31.23
N SER A 289 8.09 23.69 -29.89
CA SER A 289 9.06 24.44 -29.09
C SER A 289 10.39 23.71 -28.88
N PHE A 290 10.48 22.43 -29.27
CA PHE A 290 11.74 21.68 -29.19
C PHE A 290 12.68 22.12 -30.30
N GLU A 291 13.92 22.46 -29.94
CA GLU A 291 15.01 22.73 -30.90
C GLU A 291 15.49 21.45 -31.59
#